data_AF-N1QDT2-F1
#
_entry.id   AF-N1QDT2-F1
#
_cell.length_a   1.000
_cell.length_b   1.000
_cell.length_c   1.000
_cell.angle_alpha   90.00
_cell.angle_beta   90.00
_cell.angle_gamma   90.00
#
_symmetry.space_group_name_H-M   'P 1'
#
loop_
_entity.id
_entity.type
_entity.pdbx_description
1 polymer ?
#
loop_
_entity_poly.entity_id
_entity_poly.type
_entity_poly.pdbx_seq_one_letter_code
_entity_poly.pdbx_strand_id
1 'polypeptide(L)'
;MVRIKHRYLLLHILHPNPTTSTTNKTTNSSKEQAPPIPWGPLTFHRPTPDKLLTPPLLLKLIKDSLSTLFGELASGQIASSLQIKYCSAATSTAIVRVARANYRMVWAALSFVTRLSPLPPLSVTKPPGGMMEEEGVVVVRVVRVSGTVKKCEEEAVRR
;
A
#
# COMPACT_ATOMS: atom_id res chain seq x y z
N MET A 1 1.18 -19.09 33.12
CA MET A 1 2.13 -18.86 32.01
C MET A 1 1.71 -17.63 31.21
N VAL A 2 2.56 -16.61 31.12
CA VAL A 2 2.32 -15.37 30.35
C VAL A 2 3.09 -15.43 29.03
N ARG A 3 2.43 -15.13 27.91
CA ARG A 3 3.06 -15.05 26.59
C ARG A 3 2.67 -13.75 25.89
N ILE A 4 3.59 -13.19 25.09
CA ILE A 4 3.31 -12.01 24.28
C ILE A 4 2.37 -12.39 23.13
N LYS A 5 1.26 -11.66 22.97
CA LYS A 5 0.27 -11.89 21.93
C LYS A 5 0.50 -10.93 20.76
N HIS A 6 0.55 -11.49 19.55
CA HIS A 6 0.67 -10.74 18.30
C HIS A 6 -0.62 -10.76 17.49
N ARG A 7 -0.74 -9.80 16.58
CA ARG A 7 -1.74 -9.73 15.52
C ARG A 7 -1.04 -9.64 14.18
N TYR A 8 -1.65 -10.27 13.19
CA TYR A 8 -1.20 -10.30 11.81
C TYR A 8 -2.24 -9.58 10.98
N LEU A 9 -1.81 -8.58 10.22
CA LEU A 9 -2.65 -7.80 9.32
C LEU A 9 -2.35 -8.24 7.90
N LEU A 10 -3.37 -8.69 7.19
CA LEU A 10 -3.33 -8.95 5.76
C LEU A 10 -3.64 -7.65 5.03
N LEU A 11 -2.67 -7.18 4.26
CA LEU A 11 -2.73 -5.94 3.49
C LEU A 11 -2.89 -6.26 2.02
N HIS A 12 -3.66 -5.42 1.35
CA HIS A 12 -3.82 -5.42 -0.09
C HIS A 12 -3.77 -3.99 -0.61
N ILE A 13 -2.86 -3.76 -1.52
CA ILE A 13 -2.58 -2.46 -2.10
C ILE A 13 -3.39 -2.34 -3.40
N LEU A 14 -4.18 -1.27 -3.48
CA LEU A 14 -5.04 -0.96 -4.61
C LEU A 14 -4.53 0.27 -5.34
N HIS A 15 -4.62 0.23 -6.66
CA HIS A 15 -4.23 1.33 -7.54
C HIS A 15 -5.47 1.93 -8.18
N PRO A 16 -6.11 2.95 -7.59
CA PRO A 16 -7.21 3.66 -8.23
C PRO A 16 -6.71 4.40 -9.47
N ASN A 17 -7.04 3.86 -10.64
CA ASN A 17 -7.03 4.45 -11.99
C ASN A 17 -5.92 5.48 -12.32
N PRO A 18 -4.95 5.15 -13.20
CA PRO A 18 -4.07 6.15 -13.79
C PRO A 18 -4.81 6.86 -14.94
N THR A 19 -5.64 7.85 -14.63
CA THR A 19 -6.18 8.76 -15.66
C THR A 19 -5.66 10.17 -15.43
N THR A 20 -4.37 10.38 -15.76
CA THR A 20 -3.88 11.69 -16.24
C THR A 20 -2.63 11.55 -17.10
N SER A 21 -2.63 10.63 -18.06
CA SER A 21 -1.71 10.72 -19.21
C SER A 21 -2.37 10.31 -20.52
N THR A 22 -3.59 10.79 -20.75
CA THR A 22 -4.01 11.07 -22.13
C THR A 22 -3.69 12.54 -22.40
N THR A 23 -2.69 12.72 -23.25
CA THR A 23 -2.33 13.98 -23.91
C THR A 23 -3.55 14.86 -24.15
N ASN A 24 -3.60 16.03 -23.50
CA ASN A 24 -4.41 17.15 -23.98
C ASN A 24 -3.81 17.61 -25.33
N LYS A 25 -4.09 16.88 -26.40
CA LYS A 25 -4.18 17.45 -27.74
C LYS A 25 -5.63 17.90 -27.87
N THR A 26 -5.88 19.12 -27.44
CA THR A 26 -7.05 19.90 -27.81
C THR A 26 -7.05 20.06 -29.33
N THR A 27 -7.72 19.15 -30.02
CA THR A 27 -8.29 19.42 -31.33
C THR A 27 -9.72 18.92 -31.33
N ASN A 28 -10.63 19.88 -31.27
CA ASN A 28 -12.06 19.74 -31.45
C ASN A 28 -12.39 18.74 -32.56
N SER A 29 -13.06 17.64 -32.23
CA SER A 29 -14.06 17.02 -33.11
C SER A 29 -14.82 15.95 -32.35
N SER A 30 -16.14 16.11 -32.38
CA SER A 30 -17.17 15.16 -31.98
C SER A 30 -16.87 13.72 -32.46
N LYS A 31 -16.76 12.78 -31.53
CA LYS A 31 -17.04 11.36 -31.75
C LYS A 31 -17.36 10.67 -30.42
N GLU A 32 -18.65 10.37 -30.28
CA GLU A 32 -19.25 9.21 -29.60
C GLU A 32 -18.56 8.67 -28.35
N GLN A 33 -19.20 8.94 -27.20
CA GLN A 33 -19.07 8.14 -26.00
C GLN A 33 -19.34 6.67 -26.32
N ALA A 34 -18.26 5.90 -26.50
CA ALA A 34 -18.33 4.46 -26.42
C ALA A 34 -18.69 4.07 -24.98
N PRO A 35 -19.59 3.08 -24.77
CA PRO A 35 -19.99 2.66 -23.43
C PRO A 35 -18.77 2.15 -22.64
N PRO A 36 -18.60 2.53 -21.36
CA PRO A 36 -17.49 2.06 -20.55
C PRO A 36 -17.62 0.54 -20.37
N ILE A 37 -16.80 -0.19 -21.12
CA ILE A 37 -16.73 -1.64 -21.12
C ILE A 37 -16.42 -2.11 -19.67
N PRO A 38 -17.04 -3.18 -19.14
CA PRO A 38 -17.06 -3.47 -17.71
C PRO A 38 -15.76 -4.16 -17.24
N TRP A 39 -14.65 -3.44 -17.20
CA TRP A 39 -13.39 -3.86 -16.56
C TRP A 39 -13.10 -3.05 -15.29
N GLY A 40 -14.13 -2.88 -14.46
CA GLY A 40 -14.06 -2.16 -13.19
C GLY A 40 -13.02 -2.74 -12.21
N PRO A 41 -13.01 -4.06 -11.91
CA PRO A 41 -12.12 -4.62 -10.88
C PRO A 41 -10.66 -4.80 -11.31
N LEU A 42 -10.38 -5.26 -12.53
CA LEU A 42 -9.01 -5.56 -12.98
C LEU A 42 -8.10 -4.33 -12.96
N THR A 43 -8.66 -3.15 -13.19
CA THR A 43 -7.93 -1.89 -13.16
C THR A 43 -7.38 -1.56 -11.76
N PHE A 44 -8.09 -1.95 -10.70
CA PHE A 44 -7.67 -1.67 -9.31
C PHE A 44 -6.61 -2.64 -8.77
N HIS A 45 -6.51 -3.84 -9.36
CA HIS A 45 -5.66 -4.94 -8.89
C HIS A 45 -4.32 -5.04 -9.64
N ARG A 46 -3.82 -3.93 -10.18
CA ARG A 46 -2.55 -3.89 -10.88
C ARG A 46 -1.38 -4.35 -9.98
N PRO A 47 -0.41 -5.12 -10.50
CA PRO A 47 0.82 -5.41 -9.77
C PRO A 47 1.59 -4.13 -9.48
N THR A 48 2.14 -4.06 -8.27
CA THR A 48 3.04 -2.97 -7.89
C THR A 48 4.42 -3.26 -8.49
N PRO A 49 5.14 -2.27 -9.04
CA PRO A 49 6.50 -2.52 -9.52
C PRO A 49 7.40 -2.95 -8.34
N ASP A 50 8.26 -3.93 -8.59
CA ASP A 50 9.06 -4.61 -7.55
C ASP A 50 9.97 -3.65 -6.77
N LYS A 51 10.43 -2.58 -7.45
CA LYS A 51 11.25 -1.51 -6.84
C LYS A 51 10.51 -0.72 -5.76
N LEU A 52 9.17 -0.64 -5.82
CA LEU A 52 8.35 0.14 -4.90
C LEU A 52 7.81 -0.68 -3.73
N LEU A 53 7.84 -2.02 -3.79
CA LEU A 53 7.24 -2.87 -2.75
C LEU A 53 8.24 -3.80 -2.07
N THR A 54 9.29 -3.21 -1.52
CA THR A 54 10.34 -3.91 -0.77
C THR A 54 9.98 -3.95 0.73
N PRO A 55 10.20 -5.06 1.45
CA PRO A 55 9.89 -5.15 2.88
C PRO A 55 10.49 -4.02 3.76
N PRO A 56 11.79 -3.66 3.68
CA PRO A 56 12.34 -2.53 4.43
C PRO A 56 11.68 -1.20 4.08
N LEU A 57 11.29 -0.99 2.82
CA LEU A 57 10.63 0.24 2.37
C LEU A 57 9.24 0.35 3.01
N LEU A 58 8.46 -0.73 2.97
CA LEU A 58 7.14 -0.78 3.60
C LEU A 58 7.23 -0.60 5.12
N LEU A 59 8.29 -1.13 5.77
CA LEU A 59 8.51 -0.93 7.20
C LEU A 59 8.78 0.55 7.52
N LYS A 60 9.61 1.20 6.70
CA LYS A 60 9.92 2.63 6.83
C LYS A 60 8.66 3.47 6.61
N LEU A 61 7.90 3.20 5.56
CA LEU A 61 6.65 3.88 5.24
C LEU A 61 5.65 3.84 6.41
N ILE A 62 5.48 2.68 7.04
CA ILE A 62 4.59 2.53 8.20
C ILE A 62 5.09 3.34 9.39
N LYS A 63 6.41 3.32 9.66
CA LYS A 63 7.01 4.09 10.76
C LYS A 63 6.90 5.60 10.55
N ASP A 64 7.14 6.06 9.33
CA ASP A 64 7.03 7.47 8.97
C ASP A 64 5.57 7.93 9.13
N SER A 65 4.62 7.14 8.63
CA SER A 65 3.18 7.41 8.80
C SER A 65 2.74 7.42 10.27
N LEU A 66 3.26 6.50 11.08
CA LEU A 66 3.00 6.48 12.53
C LEU A 66 3.56 7.71 13.22
N SER A 67 4.77 8.14 12.85
CA SER A 67 5.39 9.35 13.41
C SER A 67 4.59 10.60 13.06
N THR A 68 4.13 10.73 11.82
CA THR A 68 3.31 11.88 11.38
C THR A 68 1.95 11.94 12.08
N LEU A 69 1.30 10.78 12.32
CA LEU A 69 -0.06 10.75 12.88
C LEU A 69 -0.12 10.71 14.41
N PHE A 70 0.80 9.99 15.04
CA PHE A 70 0.77 9.71 16.49
C PHE A 70 2.04 10.18 17.22
N GLY A 71 3.01 10.75 16.51
CA GLY A 71 4.28 11.21 17.06
C GLY A 71 5.34 10.12 17.25
N GLU A 72 6.52 10.52 17.71
CA GLU A 72 7.68 9.64 17.86
C GLU A 72 7.49 8.56 18.94
N LEU A 73 6.70 8.86 19.99
CA LEU A 73 6.38 7.91 21.05
C LEU A 73 5.70 6.65 20.49
N ALA A 74 4.73 6.84 19.59
CA ALA A 74 4.02 5.74 18.94
C ALA A 74 4.95 4.91 18.04
N SER A 75 5.81 5.59 17.29
CA SER A 75 6.82 4.93 16.45
C SER A 75 7.75 4.05 17.29
N GLY A 76 8.25 4.56 18.42
CA GLY A 76 9.10 3.82 19.35
C GLY A 76 8.40 2.61 20.00
N GLN A 77 7.15 2.79 20.46
CA GLN A 77 6.36 1.72 21.06
C GLN A 77 6.09 0.56 20.08
N ILE A 78 5.90 0.86 18.80
CA ILE A 78 5.55 -0.13 17.77
C ILE A 78 6.81 -0.77 17.15
N ALA A 79 7.95 -0.05 17.12
CA ALA A 79 9.17 -0.46 16.43
C ALA A 79 9.69 -1.86 16.81
N SER A 80 9.56 -2.26 18.07
CA SER A 80 10.02 -3.58 18.54
C SER A 80 9.12 -4.74 18.07
N SER A 81 7.84 -4.46 17.80
CA SER A 81 6.83 -5.47 17.50
C SER A 81 6.44 -5.54 16.02
N LEU A 82 6.78 -4.50 15.25
CA LEU A 82 6.45 -4.34 13.85
C LEU A 82 7.44 -5.10 12.96
N GLN A 83 6.95 -6.11 12.26
CA GLN A 83 7.75 -6.90 11.33
C GLN A 83 6.92 -7.30 10.12
N ILE A 84 7.50 -7.26 8.92
CA ILE A 84 6.86 -7.77 7.70
C ILE A 84 7.22 -9.25 7.57
N LYS A 85 6.21 -10.10 7.48
CA LYS A 85 6.37 -11.56 7.35
C LYS A 85 6.33 -12.02 5.91
N TYR A 86 5.56 -11.33 5.09
CA TYR A 86 5.39 -11.64 3.68
C TYR A 86 5.11 -10.36 2.93
N CYS A 87 5.65 -10.26 1.72
CA CYS A 87 5.42 -9.16 0.81
C CYS A 87 5.54 -9.71 -0.62
N SER A 88 4.58 -9.40 -1.48
CA SER A 88 4.60 -9.78 -2.89
C SER A 88 4.15 -8.61 -3.75
N ALA A 89 5.05 -8.15 -4.62
CA ALA A 89 4.81 -7.07 -5.58
C ALA A 89 3.83 -7.50 -6.68
N ALA A 90 3.91 -8.75 -7.12
CA ALA A 90 3.05 -9.32 -8.17
C ALA A 90 1.56 -9.29 -7.79
N THR A 91 1.25 -9.56 -6.52
CA THR A 91 -0.13 -9.60 -6.02
C THR A 91 -0.48 -8.34 -5.22
N SER A 92 0.47 -7.41 -5.04
CA SER A 92 0.28 -6.19 -4.25
C SER A 92 -0.22 -6.49 -2.83
N THR A 93 0.25 -7.58 -2.21
CA THR A 93 -0.19 -8.07 -0.89
C THR A 93 0.96 -8.17 0.09
N ALA A 94 0.70 -7.88 1.36
CA ALA A 94 1.68 -8.03 2.42
C ALA A 94 1.05 -8.54 3.73
N ILE A 95 1.83 -9.22 4.56
CA ILE A 95 1.45 -9.65 5.90
C ILE A 95 2.35 -8.95 6.92
N VAL A 96 1.74 -8.16 7.79
CA VAL A 96 2.43 -7.38 8.83
C VAL A 96 2.11 -7.94 10.20
N ARG A 97 3.14 -8.21 11.00
CA ARG A 97 3.06 -8.59 12.41
C ARG A 97 3.15 -7.35 13.28
N VAL A 98 2.28 -7.25 14.28
CA VAL A 98 2.25 -6.18 15.30
C VAL A 98 1.91 -6.77 16.67
N ALA A 99 2.28 -6.09 17.77
CA ALA A 99 1.77 -6.41 19.10
C ALA A 99 0.23 -6.24 19.18
N ARG A 100 -0.43 -7.07 20.00
CA ARG A 100 -1.88 -6.99 20.22
C ARG A 100 -2.36 -5.64 20.79
N ALA A 101 -1.53 -4.92 21.53
CA ALA A 101 -1.92 -3.63 22.08
C ALA A 101 -2.07 -2.55 20.99
N ASN A 102 -1.16 -2.55 20.00
CA ASN A 102 -0.96 -1.40 19.11
C ASN A 102 -1.43 -1.63 17.66
N TYR A 103 -2.05 -2.78 17.35
CA TYR A 103 -2.48 -3.08 15.98
C TYR A 103 -3.50 -2.08 15.41
N ARG A 104 -4.31 -1.44 16.27
CA ARG A 104 -5.29 -0.41 15.85
C ARG A 104 -4.60 0.85 15.35
N MET A 105 -3.48 1.25 15.97
CA MET A 105 -2.68 2.39 15.53
C MET A 105 -2.04 2.12 14.18
N VAL A 106 -1.49 0.91 14.00
CA VAL A 106 -0.92 0.51 12.70
C VAL A 106 -2.00 0.44 11.62
N TRP A 107 -3.19 -0.08 11.91
CA TRP A 107 -4.31 -0.06 10.97
C TRP A 107 -4.71 1.38 10.59
N ALA A 108 -4.87 2.26 11.58
CA ALA A 108 -5.16 3.66 11.32
C ALA A 108 -4.09 4.28 10.41
N ALA A 109 -2.81 4.11 10.75
CA ALA A 109 -1.69 4.63 9.96
C ALA A 109 -1.70 4.12 8.51
N LEU A 110 -1.90 2.82 8.31
CA LEU A 110 -2.00 2.22 6.97
C LEU A 110 -3.15 2.81 6.14
N SER A 111 -4.26 3.18 6.78
CA SER A 111 -5.43 3.72 6.08
C SER A 111 -5.19 5.14 5.55
N PHE A 112 -4.23 5.87 6.12
CA PHE A 112 -3.83 7.21 5.68
C PHE A 112 -2.66 7.21 4.69
N VAL A 113 -2.09 6.04 4.36
CA VAL A 113 -1.03 5.92 3.34
C VAL A 113 -1.65 6.12 1.96
N THR A 114 -1.24 7.19 1.28
CA THR A 114 -1.70 7.54 -0.08
C THR A 114 -0.63 7.32 -1.16
N ARG A 115 0.63 7.12 -0.76
CA ARG A 115 1.81 6.94 -1.62
C ARG A 115 2.71 5.86 -1.03
N LEU A 116 3.30 5.02 -1.87
CA LEU A 116 4.24 3.98 -1.43
C LEU A 116 5.69 4.47 -1.31
N SER A 117 6.02 5.56 -2.01
CA SER A 117 7.36 6.14 -2.01
C SER A 117 7.59 6.94 -0.71
N PRO A 118 8.63 6.64 0.07
CA PRO A 118 9.02 7.44 1.23
C PRO A 118 9.78 8.73 0.85
N LEU A 119 10.11 8.92 -0.45
CA LEU A 119 10.81 10.13 -0.86
C LEU A 119 9.83 11.31 -0.87
N PRO A 120 10.19 12.46 -0.28
CA PRO A 120 9.45 13.68 -0.50
C PRO A 120 9.52 14.07 -1.99
N PRO A 121 8.49 14.74 -2.55
CA PRO A 121 8.49 15.24 -3.94
C PRO A 121 9.49 16.40 -4.19
N LEU A 122 10.55 16.51 -3.39
CA LEU A 122 11.61 17.51 -3.49
C LEU A 122 12.77 17.00 -4.38
N SER A 123 12.44 16.49 -5.56
CA SER A 123 13.36 16.54 -6.68
C SER A 123 12.55 16.54 -7.97
N VAL A 124 12.28 17.76 -8.43
CA VAL A 124 12.13 18.08 -9.84
C VAL A 124 13.44 17.67 -10.54
N THR A 125 13.60 16.37 -10.78
CA THR A 125 14.54 15.89 -11.77
C THR A 125 13.80 14.85 -12.57
N LYS A 126 12.93 15.38 -13.45
CA LYS A 126 12.47 14.69 -14.65
C LYS A 126 13.69 14.00 -15.29
N PRO A 127 13.80 12.65 -15.29
CA PRO A 127 14.79 12.01 -16.13
C PRO A 127 14.41 12.30 -17.60
N PRO A 128 15.31 12.86 -18.42
CA PRO A 128 15.04 13.07 -19.82
C PRO A 128 15.07 11.71 -20.52
N GLY A 129 13.93 11.21 -20.98
CA GLY A 129 13.87 10.10 -21.95
C GLY A 129 13.62 8.69 -21.42
N GLY A 130 13.10 8.51 -20.21
CA GLY A 130 12.63 7.20 -19.71
C GLY A 130 11.11 7.17 -19.52
N MET A 131 10.46 6.07 -19.91
CA MET A 131 9.04 5.81 -19.66
C MET A 131 8.78 5.90 -18.15
N MET A 132 8.14 6.98 -17.70
CA MET A 132 7.94 7.29 -16.29
C MET A 132 6.92 6.29 -15.72
N GLU A 133 7.37 5.38 -14.86
CA GLU A 133 6.48 4.62 -13.98
C GLU A 133 5.80 5.63 -13.06
N GLU A 134 4.60 6.09 -13.44
CA GLU A 134 3.85 7.05 -12.62
C GLU A 134 3.65 6.48 -11.22
N GLU A 135 4.22 7.16 -10.23
CA GLU A 135 3.89 7.00 -8.81
C GLU A 135 2.41 7.38 -8.61
N GLY A 136 1.52 6.42 -8.90
CA GLY A 136 0.09 6.59 -8.76
C GLY A 136 -0.31 6.79 -7.29
N VAL A 137 -1.49 7.39 -7.09
CA VAL A 137 -2.13 7.37 -5.78
C VAL A 137 -2.46 5.93 -5.44
N VAL A 138 -2.09 5.51 -4.23
CA VAL A 138 -2.26 4.13 -3.77
C VAL A 138 -3.18 4.11 -2.57
N VAL A 139 -4.02 3.09 -2.48
CA VAL A 139 -4.88 2.83 -1.33
C VAL A 139 -4.47 1.53 -0.66
N VAL A 140 -4.01 1.61 0.58
CA VAL A 140 -3.67 0.41 1.36
C VAL A 140 -4.92 -0.08 2.09
N ARG A 141 -5.46 -1.21 1.64
CA ARG A 141 -6.60 -1.86 2.27
C ARG A 141 -6.15 -2.92 3.26
N VAL A 142 -6.55 -2.78 4.52
CA VAL A 142 -6.45 -3.87 5.51
C VAL A 142 -7.63 -4.81 5.29
N VAL A 143 -7.35 -6.03 4.84
CA VAL A 143 -8.39 -7.03 4.51
C VAL A 143 -8.81 -7.80 5.75
N ARG A 144 -7.83 -8.25 6.55
CA ARG A 144 -8.09 -9.11 7.70
C ARG A 144 -7.07 -8.87 8.80
N VAL A 145 -7.52 -9.01 10.04
CA VAL A 145 -6.66 -9.08 11.23
C VAL A 145 -6.85 -10.44 11.91
N SER A 146 -5.78 -11.20 12.05
CA SER A 146 -5.80 -12.53 12.68
C SER A 146 -4.80 -12.64 13.83
N GLY A 147 -4.99 -13.63 14.71
CA GLY A 147 -4.05 -13.90 15.81
C GLY A 147 -2.85 -14.78 15.43
N THR A 148 -2.91 -15.43 14.27
CA THR A 148 -1.93 -16.41 13.80
C THR A 148 -1.71 -16.24 12.31
N VAL A 149 -0.49 -16.46 11.82
CA VAL A 149 -0.15 -16.34 10.40
C VAL A 149 -0.94 -17.34 9.53
N LYS A 150 -1.13 -18.57 10.00
CA LYS A 150 -1.91 -19.61 9.30
C LYS A 150 -3.33 -19.16 8.94
N LYS A 151 -4.03 -18.51 9.88
CA LYS A 151 -5.36 -17.91 9.61
C LYS A 151 -5.32 -16.72 8.65
N CYS A 152 -4.21 -15.99 8.55
CA CYS A 152 -4.06 -14.97 7.52
C CYS A 152 -3.81 -15.59 6.14
N GLU A 153 -3.03 -16.67 6.08
CA GLU A 153 -2.76 -17.40 4.84
C GLU A 153 -4.03 -18.08 4.30
N GLU A 154 -4.78 -18.76 5.16
CA GLU A 154 -6.08 -19.35 4.80
C GLU A 154 -7.06 -18.30 4.23
N GLU A 155 -7.07 -17.09 4.77
CA GLU A 155 -7.89 -15.97 4.26
C GLU A 155 -7.35 -15.38 2.96
N ALA A 156 -6.02 -15.38 2.79
CA ALA A 156 -5.39 -14.94 1.55
C ALA A 156 -5.67 -15.92 0.39
N VAL A 157 -5.78 -17.22 0.69
CA VAL A 157 -6.12 -18.28 -0.29
C VAL A 157 -7.63 -18.37 -0.56
N ARG A 158 -8.48 -18.10 0.45
CA ARG A 158 -9.94 -18.09 0.26
C ARG A 158 -10.40 -16.97 -0.67
N ARG A 159 -9.65 -15.88 -0.69
CA ARG A 159 -9.93 -14.70 -1.49
C ARG A 159 -9.54 -14.92 -2.95
#